data_AF-A0A427DJW5-F1
#
_entry.id   AF-A0A427DJW5-F1
#
_cell.length_a   1.000
_cell.length_b   1.000
_cell.length_c   1.000
_cell.angle_alpha   90.00
_cell.angle_beta   90.00
_cell.angle_gamma   90.00
#
_symmetry.space_group_name_H-M   'P 1'
#
loop_
_entity.id
_entity.type
_entity.pdbx_description
1 polymer ?
#
loop_
_entity_poly.entity_id
_entity_poly.type
_entity_poly.pdbx_seq_one_letter_code
_entity_poly.pdbx_strand_id
1 'polypeptide(L)'
;MRLHHKSLCHILCGGAVVIATNPASAAFIEDSKASIDLRNFYMNRDFRQSGAAQSKAEEWAQGFMLKMESGYTEGPVGFGLDAIGLLGVKLDSGSGRGGTGLLPRSASGEPADDYGTAGLTAKAKLSATTLHVGTLQPFIPVLMRNDSRLLPNIYRGAWLQSKDVAGLTLDLGMLDRTSYRDSSNYEEMTV
;
A
#
# COMPACT_ATOMS: atom_id res chain seq x y z
N MET A 1 17.14 -10.17 47.63
CA MET A 1 17.94 -11.39 47.32
C MET A 1 16.95 -12.42 46.78
N ARG A 2 16.86 -12.77 45.50
CA ARG A 2 17.76 -12.71 44.33
C ARG A 2 16.93 -12.38 43.07
N LEU A 3 17.52 -11.61 42.15
CA LEU A 3 17.06 -11.48 40.77
C LEU A 3 17.30 -12.80 40.01
N HIS A 4 16.43 -13.14 39.07
CA HIS A 4 16.81 -13.94 37.90
C HIS A 4 16.21 -13.35 36.63
N HIS A 5 16.99 -12.46 36.04
CA HIS A 5 16.96 -12.06 34.63
C HIS A 5 17.13 -13.32 33.75
N LYS A 6 16.27 -13.53 32.75
CA LYS A 6 16.57 -14.44 31.64
C LYS A 6 16.71 -13.61 30.36
N SER A 7 17.83 -13.89 29.70
CA SER A 7 18.55 -13.08 28.73
C SER A 7 17.79 -12.66 27.47
N LEU A 8 18.03 -11.41 27.10
CA LEU A 8 18.15 -10.91 25.73
C LEU A 8 18.84 -11.93 24.81
N CYS A 9 18.25 -12.19 23.65
CA CYS A 9 18.99 -12.58 22.45
C CYS A 9 18.76 -11.49 21.41
N HIS A 10 19.73 -10.57 21.30
CA HIS A 10 19.75 -9.55 20.26
C HIS A 10 20.27 -10.18 18.96
N ILE A 11 19.40 -10.29 17.97
CA ILE A 11 19.80 -10.62 16.60
C ILE A 11 20.50 -9.36 16.04
N LEU A 12 21.83 -9.35 16.12
CA LEU A 12 22.67 -8.43 15.37
C LEU A 12 22.64 -8.85 13.88
N CYS A 13 21.77 -8.23 13.09
CA CYS A 13 21.91 -8.22 11.64
C CYS A 13 22.78 -7.02 11.23
N GLY A 14 24.09 -7.18 11.36
CA GLY A 14 25.07 -6.29 10.74
C GLY A 14 25.20 -6.60 9.26
N GLY A 15 24.22 -6.19 8.45
CA GLY A 15 24.34 -6.16 7.00
C GLY A 15 25.02 -4.87 6.56
N ALA A 16 26.34 -4.88 6.40
CA ALA A 16 27.05 -3.78 5.77
C ALA A 16 26.67 -3.74 4.29
N VAL A 17 25.73 -2.86 3.91
CA VAL A 17 25.46 -2.53 2.52
C VAL A 17 26.63 -1.66 2.03
N VAL A 18 27.53 -2.26 1.27
CA VAL A 18 28.53 -1.50 0.50
C VAL A 18 27.78 -0.86 -0.67
N ILE A 19 27.41 0.41 -0.52
CA ILE A 19 26.91 1.21 -1.63
C ILE A 19 28.13 1.67 -2.41
N ALA A 20 28.40 1.04 -3.56
CA ALA A 20 29.35 1.57 -4.52
C ALA A 20 28.77 2.88 -5.08
N THR A 21 29.29 4.02 -4.65
CA THR A 21 28.81 5.35 -5.05
C THR A 21 29.28 5.66 -6.48
N ASN A 22 28.57 5.13 -7.47
CA ASN A 22 28.56 5.69 -8.83
C ASN A 22 27.77 7.01 -8.81
N PRO A 23 28.11 8.02 -9.65
CA PRO A 23 27.35 9.27 -9.71
C PRO A 23 25.86 9.05 -10.05
N ALA A 24 25.55 8.06 -10.90
CA ALA A 24 24.17 7.63 -11.16
C ALA A 24 23.41 7.11 -9.92
N SER A 25 24.14 6.66 -8.89
CA SER A 25 23.57 6.22 -7.60
C SER A 25 23.33 7.38 -6.63
N ALA A 26 23.99 8.54 -6.81
CA ALA A 26 23.86 9.67 -5.90
C ALA A 26 22.45 10.26 -6.00
N ALA A 27 22.02 10.72 -7.17
CA ALA A 27 20.66 11.25 -7.36
C ALA A 27 19.55 10.22 -7.05
N PHE A 28 19.77 8.94 -7.36
CA PHE A 28 18.82 7.87 -7.03
C PHE A 28 18.57 7.77 -5.51
N ILE A 29 19.61 7.91 -4.69
CA ILE A 29 19.51 7.80 -3.22
C ILE A 29 19.19 9.15 -2.57
N GLU A 30 19.84 10.24 -3.00
CA GLU A 30 19.68 11.58 -2.45
C GLU A 30 18.25 12.10 -2.63
N ASP A 31 17.62 11.82 -3.77
CA ASP A 31 16.23 12.21 -4.03
C ASP A 31 15.21 11.19 -3.52
N SER A 32 15.65 10.13 -2.82
CA SER A 32 14.76 9.13 -2.25
C SER A 32 13.92 9.70 -1.11
N LYS A 33 12.66 9.25 -1.04
CA LYS A 33 11.72 9.60 0.02
C LYS A 33 11.15 8.34 0.65
N ALA A 34 10.93 8.37 1.95
CA ALA A 34 10.20 7.33 2.65
C ALA A 34 9.19 7.96 3.60
N SER A 35 8.00 7.37 3.68
CA SER A 35 6.98 7.75 4.65
C SER A 35 6.36 6.52 5.29
N ILE A 36 5.95 6.66 6.54
CA ILE A 36 5.15 5.68 7.26
C ILE A 36 3.89 6.35 7.78
N ASP A 37 2.74 5.90 7.30
CA ASP A 37 1.44 6.36 7.78
C ASP A 37 0.88 5.33 8.76
N LEU A 38 0.56 5.78 9.98
CA LEU A 38 -0.07 4.99 11.02
C LEU A 38 -1.54 5.40 11.13
N ARG A 39 -2.46 4.46 10.90
CA ARG A 39 -3.90 4.74 10.92
C ARG A 39 -4.61 3.88 11.95
N ASN A 40 -5.06 4.49 13.04
CA ASN A 40 -5.96 3.84 13.98
C ASN A 40 -7.42 4.12 13.55
N PHE A 41 -8.21 3.08 13.27
CA PHE A 41 -9.52 3.23 12.65
C PHE A 41 -10.58 2.39 13.36
N TYR A 42 -11.52 3.06 14.04
CA TYR A 42 -12.76 2.46 14.54
C TYR A 42 -13.92 2.79 13.60
N MET A 43 -14.70 1.79 13.19
CA MET A 43 -15.87 1.97 12.34
C MET A 43 -17.06 1.21 12.91
N ASN A 44 -18.21 1.88 13.01
CA ASN A 44 -19.48 1.28 13.41
C ASN A 44 -20.58 1.68 12.42
N ARG A 45 -21.31 0.67 11.92
CA ARG A 45 -22.49 0.80 11.09
C ARG A 45 -23.64 0.04 11.75
N ASP A 46 -24.61 0.79 12.25
CA ASP A 46 -25.83 0.27 12.89
C ASP A 46 -26.95 0.05 11.85
N PHE A 47 -27.48 -1.17 11.77
CA PHE A 47 -28.52 -1.55 10.83
C PHE A 47 -29.89 -1.51 11.50
N ARG A 48 -30.67 -0.49 11.20
CA ARG A 48 -31.96 -0.22 11.87
C ARG A 48 -33.18 -0.71 11.09
N GLN A 49 -32.99 -1.32 9.93
CA GLN A 49 -34.07 -1.89 9.15
C GLN A 49 -34.62 -3.16 9.80
N SER A 50 -35.94 -3.36 9.70
CA SER A 50 -36.59 -4.60 10.16
C SER A 50 -36.07 -5.81 9.37
N GLY A 51 -35.83 -6.93 10.05
CA GLY A 51 -35.33 -8.17 9.42
C GLY A 51 -33.86 -8.13 8.97
N ALA A 52 -33.05 -7.21 9.49
CA ALA A 52 -31.62 -7.18 9.18
C ALA A 52 -30.93 -8.50 9.56
N ALA A 53 -30.22 -9.12 8.61
CA ALA A 53 -29.45 -10.35 8.86
C ALA A 53 -28.32 -10.16 9.88
N GLN A 54 -27.86 -8.92 10.06
CA GLN A 54 -26.84 -8.52 11.02
C GLN A 54 -27.28 -7.20 11.68
N SER A 55 -27.18 -7.11 13.01
CA SER A 55 -27.61 -5.91 13.75
C SER A 55 -26.65 -4.73 13.60
N LYS A 56 -25.34 -4.98 13.53
CA LYS A 56 -24.32 -3.94 13.32
C LYS A 56 -23.06 -4.51 12.65
N ALA A 57 -22.33 -3.70 11.90
CA ALA A 57 -20.94 -3.97 11.52
C ALA A 57 -20.02 -3.02 12.32
N GLU A 58 -19.16 -3.57 13.16
CA GLU A 58 -18.33 -2.83 14.10
C GLU A 58 -16.94 -3.47 14.23
N GLU A 59 -15.92 -2.73 13.81
CA GLU A 59 -14.53 -3.17 13.81
C GLU A 59 -13.60 -2.03 14.22
N TRP A 60 -12.51 -2.38 14.90
CA TRP A 60 -11.40 -1.52 15.25
C TRP A 60 -10.10 -2.15 14.80
N ALA A 61 -9.28 -1.40 14.08
CA ALA A 61 -8.02 -1.90 13.55
C ALA A 61 -6.94 -0.81 13.49
N GLN A 62 -5.69 -1.26 13.40
CA GLN A 62 -4.50 -0.44 13.20
C GLN A 62 -3.89 -0.75 11.83
N GLY A 63 -3.70 0.29 11.02
CA GLY A 63 -3.04 0.23 9.71
C GLY A 63 -1.64 0.81 9.77
N PHE A 64 -0.74 0.21 9.01
CA PHE A 64 0.64 0.65 8.76
C PHE A 64 0.84 0.70 7.26
N MET A 65 1.23 1.85 6.74
CA MET A 65 1.46 2.05 5.30
C MET A 65 2.86 2.63 5.11
N LEU A 66 3.79 1.79 4.66
CA LEU A 66 5.13 2.19 4.27
C LEU A 66 5.13 2.52 2.78
N LYS A 67 5.67 3.70 2.43
CA LYS A 67 5.97 4.07 1.05
C LYS A 67 7.44 4.45 0.96
N MET A 68 8.12 3.92 -0.04
CA MET A 68 9.50 4.28 -0.36
C MET A 68 9.55 4.60 -1.84
N GLU A 69 10.06 5.77 -2.19
CA GLU A 69 10.16 6.24 -3.56
C GLU A 69 11.60 6.62 -3.82
N SER A 70 12.27 5.98 -4.78
CA SER A 70 13.63 6.39 -5.11
C SER A 70 13.65 7.72 -5.87
N GLY A 71 14.82 8.33 -5.98
CA GLY A 71 15.11 9.30 -7.04
C GLY A 71 15.09 8.65 -8.44
N TYR A 72 15.45 9.43 -9.46
CA TYR A 72 15.77 8.89 -10.79
C TYR A 72 17.29 8.89 -10.98
N THR A 73 17.83 7.87 -11.62
CA THR A 73 19.25 7.84 -12.02
C THR A 73 19.56 8.98 -13.00
N GLU A 74 20.80 9.45 -12.98
CA GLU A 74 21.28 10.44 -13.95
C GLU A 74 21.33 9.88 -15.37
N GLY A 75 21.01 10.72 -16.36
CA GLY A 75 21.08 10.39 -17.79
C GLY A 75 19.90 10.94 -18.59
N PRO A 76 19.89 10.74 -19.92
CA PRO A 76 18.79 11.18 -20.78
C PRO A 76 17.45 10.54 -20.39
N VAL A 77 17.49 9.27 -19.95
CA VAL A 77 16.37 8.55 -19.36
C VAL A 77 16.75 8.18 -17.94
N GLY A 78 16.01 8.71 -16.97
CA GLY A 78 16.21 8.38 -15.56
C GLY A 78 15.37 7.17 -15.17
N PHE A 79 15.95 6.26 -14.38
CA PHE A 79 15.27 5.06 -13.85
C PHE A 79 15.14 5.14 -12.34
N GLY A 80 14.05 4.57 -11.81
CA GLY A 80 13.76 4.54 -10.39
C GLY A 80 13.05 3.25 -9.97
N LEU A 81 12.95 3.04 -8.67
CA LEU A 81 12.21 1.95 -8.07
C LEU A 81 11.46 2.46 -6.83
N ASP A 82 10.15 2.21 -6.81
CA ASP A 82 9.31 2.48 -5.65
C ASP A 82 8.87 1.17 -5.00
N ALA A 83 8.55 1.26 -3.71
CA ALA A 83 8.00 0.17 -2.92
C ALA A 83 6.86 0.68 -2.05
N ILE A 84 5.84 -0.17 -1.88
CA ILE A 84 4.75 0.03 -0.95
C ILE A 84 4.57 -1.21 -0.09
N GLY A 85 4.33 -1.01 1.21
CA GLY A 85 3.97 -2.06 2.16
C GLY A 85 2.75 -1.63 2.96
N LEU A 86 1.74 -2.48 2.99
CA LEU A 86 0.47 -2.23 3.67
C LEU A 86 0.25 -3.38 4.66
N LEU A 87 -0.03 -3.05 5.92
CA LEU A 87 -0.32 -4.01 6.97
C LEU A 87 -1.50 -3.50 7.82
N GLY A 88 -2.50 -4.35 8.01
CA GLY A 88 -3.62 -4.11 8.90
C GLY A 88 -3.62 -5.13 10.03
N VAL A 89 -3.89 -4.68 11.24
CA VAL A 89 -3.95 -5.51 12.45
C VAL A 89 -5.27 -5.24 13.17
N LYS A 90 -6.01 -6.31 13.47
CA LYS A 90 -7.25 -6.25 14.23
C LYS A 90 -6.97 -5.85 15.68
N LEU A 91 -7.70 -4.86 16.17
CA LEU A 91 -7.75 -4.50 17.59
C LEU A 91 -9.03 -5.04 18.23
N ASP A 92 -10.16 -4.95 17.53
CA ASP A 92 -11.44 -5.49 17.96
C ASP A 92 -12.33 -5.83 16.75
N SER A 93 -12.80 -7.08 16.69
CA SER A 93 -13.83 -7.54 15.75
C SER A 93 -14.31 -8.94 16.20
N GLY A 94 -15.33 -9.50 15.56
CA GLY A 94 -15.78 -10.88 15.81
C GLY A 94 -16.80 -11.37 14.80
N SER A 95 -17.07 -12.68 14.80
CA SER A 95 -18.15 -13.26 14.00
C SER A 95 -19.49 -12.60 14.30
N GLY A 96 -20.22 -12.26 13.24
CA GLY A 96 -21.52 -11.58 13.32
C GLY A 96 -21.47 -10.06 13.50
N ARG A 97 -20.28 -9.44 13.62
CA ARG A 97 -20.13 -7.98 13.62
C ARG A 97 -19.05 -7.45 12.69
N GLY A 98 -18.41 -8.30 11.87
CA GLY A 98 -17.49 -7.87 10.83
C GLY A 98 -18.17 -7.26 9.60
N GLY A 99 -17.37 -6.94 8.58
CA GLY A 99 -17.88 -6.48 7.27
C GLY A 99 -17.96 -4.96 7.14
N THR A 100 -17.16 -4.23 7.92
CA THR A 100 -16.98 -2.79 7.71
C THR A 100 -16.09 -2.51 6.50
N GLY A 101 -15.23 -3.48 6.12
CA GLY A 101 -14.19 -3.34 5.11
C GLY A 101 -12.85 -2.87 5.68
N LEU A 102 -12.67 -2.94 7.01
CA LEU A 102 -11.37 -2.71 7.65
C LEU A 102 -10.50 -3.98 7.68
N LEU A 103 -11.12 -5.16 7.72
CA LEU A 103 -10.47 -6.47 7.84
C LEU A 103 -11.03 -7.44 6.80
N PRO A 104 -10.19 -8.28 6.17
CA PRO A 104 -10.67 -9.42 5.39
C PRO A 104 -11.47 -10.39 6.26
N ARG A 105 -12.37 -11.14 5.63
CA ARG A 105 -13.16 -12.18 6.30
C ARG A 105 -12.92 -13.53 5.64
N SER A 106 -12.85 -14.57 6.45
CA SER A 106 -12.84 -15.95 5.97
C SER A 106 -14.20 -16.33 5.36
N ALA A 107 -14.27 -17.50 4.70
CA ALA A 107 -15.52 -18.05 4.22
C ALA A 107 -16.55 -18.31 5.34
N SER A 108 -16.10 -18.52 6.58
CA SER A 108 -16.97 -18.66 7.75
C SER A 108 -17.41 -17.32 8.35
N GLY A 109 -16.97 -16.19 7.78
CA GLY A 109 -17.30 -14.84 8.23
C GLY A 109 -16.42 -14.33 9.38
N GLU A 110 -15.38 -15.07 9.76
CA GLU A 110 -14.45 -14.65 10.81
C GLU A 110 -13.48 -13.57 10.29
N PRO A 111 -13.39 -12.42 10.97
CA PRO A 111 -12.42 -11.36 10.63
C PRO A 111 -10.99 -11.82 10.92
N ALA A 112 -10.09 -11.62 9.97
CA ALA A 112 -8.67 -11.92 10.12
C ALA A 112 -8.03 -11.12 11.26
N ASP A 113 -7.03 -11.71 11.92
CA ASP A 113 -6.23 -11.04 12.97
C ASP A 113 -5.27 -9.99 12.37
N ASP A 114 -4.73 -10.28 11.19
CA ASP A 114 -3.94 -9.36 10.40
C ASP A 114 -4.07 -9.67 8.90
N TYR A 115 -3.61 -8.73 8.08
CA TYR A 115 -3.50 -8.90 6.63
C TYR A 115 -2.57 -7.86 6.05
N GLY A 116 -2.02 -8.11 4.86
CA GLY A 116 -1.12 -7.15 4.25
C GLY A 116 -0.85 -7.42 2.79
N THR A 117 -0.40 -6.37 2.10
CA THR A 117 0.06 -6.45 0.72
C THR A 117 1.29 -5.58 0.55
N ALA A 118 2.26 -6.07 -0.19
CA ALA A 118 3.43 -5.29 -0.58
C ALA A 118 3.60 -5.34 -2.10
N GLY A 119 4.26 -4.32 -2.63
CA GLY A 119 4.43 -4.17 -4.06
C GLY A 119 5.61 -3.30 -4.42
N LEU A 120 6.17 -3.55 -5.61
CA LEU A 120 7.23 -2.76 -6.20
C LEU A 120 6.73 -2.12 -7.50
N THR A 121 7.35 -1.00 -7.86
CA THR A 121 7.07 -0.27 -9.10
C THR A 121 8.35 0.21 -9.71
N ALA A 122 8.69 -0.32 -10.89
CA ALA A 122 9.74 0.23 -11.70
C ALA A 122 9.24 1.53 -12.35
N LYS A 123 10.06 2.57 -12.34
CA LYS A 123 9.73 3.85 -12.97
C LYS A 123 10.82 4.33 -13.91
N ALA A 124 10.42 4.99 -14.97
CA ALA A 124 11.31 5.65 -15.92
C ALA A 124 10.81 7.06 -16.21
N LYS A 125 11.73 7.99 -16.49
CA LYS A 125 11.41 9.38 -16.79
C LYS A 125 12.27 9.91 -17.93
N LEU A 126 11.63 10.58 -18.87
CA LEU A 126 12.25 11.33 -19.95
C LEU A 126 11.53 12.68 -20.05
N SER A 127 12.25 13.79 -19.90
CA SER A 127 11.64 15.14 -19.84
C SER A 127 10.56 15.23 -18.74
N ALA A 128 9.34 15.67 -19.07
CA ALA A 128 8.17 15.69 -18.21
C ALA A 128 7.23 14.50 -18.43
N THR A 129 7.73 13.42 -19.05
CA THR A 129 7.03 12.15 -19.23
C THR A 129 7.57 11.09 -18.26
N THR A 130 6.66 10.39 -17.59
CA THR A 130 6.95 9.32 -16.65
C THR A 130 6.21 8.05 -17.03
N LEU A 131 6.86 6.90 -16.86
CA LEU A 131 6.27 5.57 -16.99
C LEU A 131 6.45 4.83 -15.66
N HIS A 132 5.39 4.22 -15.16
CA HIS A 132 5.39 3.40 -13.95
C HIS A 132 4.83 2.01 -14.28
N VAL A 133 5.54 0.96 -13.89
CA VAL A 133 5.15 -0.44 -14.14
C VAL A 133 5.28 -1.23 -12.86
N GLY A 134 4.19 -1.83 -12.39
CA GLY A 134 4.13 -2.57 -11.14
C GLY A 134 2.90 -2.23 -10.31
N THR A 135 3.10 -1.92 -9.04
CA THR A 135 2.05 -1.63 -8.07
C THR A 135 1.69 -0.15 -8.03
N LEU A 136 0.47 0.20 -8.45
CA LEU A 136 0.08 1.58 -8.73
C LEU A 136 -1.04 2.05 -7.79
N GLN A 137 -1.00 3.35 -7.47
CA GLN A 137 -2.00 4.06 -6.66
C GLN A 137 -2.58 5.25 -7.44
N PRO A 138 -3.28 5.01 -8.57
CA PRO A 138 -3.80 6.08 -9.43
C PRO A 138 -4.83 6.94 -8.70
N PHE A 139 -4.81 8.24 -8.97
CA PHE A 139 -5.78 9.22 -8.47
C PHE A 139 -6.18 10.14 -9.61
N ILE A 140 -6.94 9.58 -10.57
CA ILE A 140 -7.42 10.28 -11.77
C ILE A 140 -8.94 10.12 -11.87
N PRO A 141 -9.67 11.02 -12.56
CA PRO A 141 -11.14 11.01 -12.55
C PRO A 141 -11.80 9.69 -12.98
N VAL A 142 -11.18 8.96 -13.91
CA VAL A 142 -11.69 7.67 -14.41
C VAL A 142 -11.29 6.47 -13.55
N LEU A 143 -10.28 6.62 -12.69
CA LEU A 143 -9.81 5.58 -11.79
C LEU A 143 -9.14 6.18 -10.56
N MET A 144 -9.78 5.98 -9.41
CA MET A 144 -9.31 6.49 -8.14
C MET A 144 -9.09 5.35 -7.17
N ARG A 145 -7.89 5.30 -6.60
CA ARG A 145 -7.61 4.50 -5.41
C ARG A 145 -8.62 4.84 -4.31
N ASN A 146 -9.29 3.80 -3.81
CA ASN A 146 -10.14 3.87 -2.64
C ASN A 146 -9.29 3.78 -1.36
N ASP A 147 -9.27 4.86 -0.59
CA ASP A 147 -8.57 4.98 0.71
C ASP A 147 -9.56 5.26 1.85
N SER A 148 -10.81 4.78 1.72
CA SER A 148 -11.92 5.12 2.64
C SER A 148 -12.05 4.17 3.85
N ARG A 149 -11.06 3.31 4.07
CA ARG A 149 -11.03 2.27 5.12
C ARG A 149 -9.67 2.24 5.81
N LEU A 150 -9.25 1.09 6.32
CA LEU A 150 -7.99 0.94 7.05
C LEU A 150 -6.79 1.12 6.12
N LEU A 151 -6.75 0.31 5.06
CA LEU A 151 -5.72 0.35 4.03
C LEU A 151 -6.35 0.77 2.71
N PRO A 152 -5.56 1.36 1.80
CA PRO A 152 -6.04 1.62 0.46
C PRO A 152 -6.01 0.38 -0.42
N ASN A 153 -6.82 0.37 -1.47
CA ASN A 153 -6.59 -0.58 -2.56
C ASN A 153 -5.33 -0.19 -3.37
N ILE A 154 -4.83 -1.14 -4.13
CA ILE A 154 -3.72 -0.95 -5.06
C ILE A 154 -4.05 -1.67 -6.38
N TYR A 155 -3.42 -1.21 -7.46
CA TYR A 155 -3.60 -1.78 -8.79
C TYR A 155 -2.28 -2.34 -9.29
N ARG A 156 -2.35 -3.27 -10.26
CA ARG A 156 -1.18 -3.74 -11.00
C ARG A 156 -1.32 -3.37 -12.46
N GLY A 157 -0.20 -2.95 -13.07
CA GLY A 157 -0.13 -2.73 -14.51
C GLY A 157 0.92 -1.69 -14.88
N ALA A 158 0.64 -0.94 -15.94
CA ALA A 158 1.50 0.12 -16.46
C ALA A 158 0.71 1.44 -16.59
N TRP A 159 1.35 2.55 -16.25
CA TRP A 159 0.78 3.88 -16.35
C TRP A 159 1.85 4.88 -16.81
N LEU A 160 1.58 5.51 -17.95
CA LEU A 160 2.36 6.60 -18.52
C LEU A 160 1.61 7.92 -18.32
N GLN A 161 2.33 8.92 -17.83
CA GLN A 161 1.84 10.29 -17.73
C GLN A 161 2.83 11.24 -18.43
N SER A 162 2.33 12.10 -19.30
CA SER A 162 3.12 13.15 -19.98
C SER A 162 2.59 14.54 -19.68
N LYS A 163 3.52 15.46 -19.41
CA LYS A 163 3.26 16.91 -19.23
C LYS A 163 4.18 17.75 -20.13
N ASP A 164 4.63 17.21 -21.25
CA ASP A 164 5.56 17.90 -22.16
C ASP A 164 4.88 19.02 -22.97
N VAL A 165 3.55 19.02 -23.07
CA VAL A 165 2.76 20.08 -23.72
C VAL A 165 2.18 21.02 -22.67
N ALA A 166 2.48 22.32 -22.77
CA ALA A 166 2.02 23.31 -21.81
C ALA A 166 0.48 23.31 -21.68
N GLY A 167 -0.01 23.19 -20.44
CA GLY A 167 -1.44 23.15 -20.14
C GLY A 167 -2.13 21.80 -20.38
N LEU A 168 -1.41 20.77 -20.83
CA LEU A 168 -1.95 19.43 -21.06
C LEU A 168 -1.28 18.40 -20.15
N THR A 169 -2.09 17.56 -19.51
CA THR A 169 -1.63 16.30 -18.88
C THR A 169 -2.29 15.15 -19.63
N LEU A 170 -1.46 14.26 -20.18
CA LEU A 170 -1.90 13.07 -20.88
C LEU A 170 -1.62 11.84 -20.01
N ASP A 171 -2.65 11.06 -19.71
CA ASP A 171 -2.55 9.78 -19.00
C ASP A 171 -2.93 8.63 -19.93
N LEU A 172 -2.07 7.63 -20.02
CA LEU A 172 -2.30 6.37 -20.74
C LEU A 172 -1.93 5.22 -19.80
N GLY A 173 -2.85 4.30 -19.56
CA GLY A 173 -2.58 3.18 -18.66
C GLY A 173 -3.34 1.92 -19.02
N MET A 174 -2.75 0.78 -18.67
CA MET A 174 -3.39 -0.53 -18.71
C MET A 174 -3.17 -1.18 -17.35
N LEU A 175 -4.27 -1.49 -16.67
CA LEU A 175 -4.28 -2.12 -15.35
C LEU A 175 -5.11 -3.39 -15.47
N ASP A 176 -4.57 -4.50 -15.00
CA ASP A 176 -5.16 -5.83 -15.17
C ASP A 176 -5.61 -6.45 -13.85
N ARG A 177 -5.04 -6.00 -12.72
CA ARG A 177 -5.34 -6.54 -11.40
C ARG A 177 -5.52 -5.46 -10.34
N THR A 178 -6.26 -5.79 -9.29
CA THR A 178 -6.40 -4.97 -8.09
C THR A 178 -6.29 -5.82 -6.83
N SER A 179 -5.63 -5.30 -5.79
CA SER A 179 -5.79 -5.80 -4.43
C SER A 179 -6.72 -4.84 -3.70
N TYR A 180 -7.86 -5.36 -3.26
CA TYR A 180 -8.88 -4.59 -2.55
C TYR A 180 -8.40 -4.18 -1.15
N ARG A 181 -9.03 -3.12 -0.61
CA ARG A 181 -8.71 -2.52 0.69
C ARG A 181 -8.79 -3.47 1.90
N ASP A 182 -9.52 -4.57 1.76
CA ASP A 182 -9.74 -5.62 2.75
C ASP A 182 -9.32 -7.00 2.20
N SER A 183 -8.26 -7.03 1.39
CA SER A 183 -7.67 -8.25 0.84
C SER A 183 -6.13 -8.20 0.88
N SER A 184 -5.50 -9.37 0.89
CA SER A 184 -4.05 -9.52 0.70
C SER A 184 -3.69 -9.93 -0.74
N ASN A 185 -4.68 -10.23 -1.58
CA ASN A 185 -4.49 -10.88 -2.88
C ASN A 185 -4.80 -9.92 -4.03
N TYR A 186 -4.09 -10.11 -5.14
CA TYR A 186 -4.45 -9.48 -6.42
C TYR A 186 -5.48 -10.32 -7.16
N GLU A 187 -6.57 -9.67 -7.55
CA GLU A 187 -7.65 -10.23 -8.36
C GLU A 187 -7.67 -9.57 -9.73
N GLU A 188 -8.15 -10.30 -10.75
CA GLU A 188 -8.34 -9.74 -12.09
C GLU A 188 -9.44 -8.67 -12.05
N MET A 189 -9.23 -7.57 -12.76
CA MET A 189 -10.21 -6.51 -12.84
C MET A 189 -11.39 -6.96 -13.70
N THR A 190 -12.58 -7.02 -13.11
CA THR A 190 -13.83 -7.26 -13.83
C THR A 190 -14.53 -5.93 -14.14
N VAL A 191 -15.27 -5.89 -15.25
CA VAL A 191 -16.12 -4.75 -15.64
C VAL A 191 -17.45 -4.77 -14.89
#